data_AF-A0A0B6Z9P4-F1
#
_entry.id   AF-A0A0B6Z9P4-F1
#
_cell.length_a   1.000
_cell.length_b   1.000
_cell.length_c   1.000
_cell.angle_alpha   90.00
_cell.angle_beta   90.00
_cell.angle_gamma   90.00
#
_symmetry.space_group_name_H-M   'P 1'
#
loop_
_entity.id
_entity.type
_entity.pdbx_description
1 polymer ?
#
loop_
_entity_poly.entity_id
_entity_poly.type
_entity_poly.pdbx_seq_one_letter_code
_entity_poly.pdbx_strand_id
1 'polypeptide(L)'
;RELIGAAMAIVVHSSNLETFSRRLLSLAKNDRCVDNLQACVTRLSTCTSQLQIISTALDNSARSYQGDHILMRNALNLLMTVRQMFSLAETLAAKRIQEPPSS
;
A
#
# COMPACT_ATOMS: atom_id res chain seq x y z
N ARG A 1 -4.07 1.81 -22.74
CA ARG A 1 -3.56 3.07 -22.13
C ARG A 1 -4.28 3.54 -20.87
N GLU A 2 -5.62 3.61 -20.80
CA GLU A 2 -6.33 4.03 -19.56
C GLU A 2 -5.98 3.17 -18.34
N LEU A 3 -5.88 1.85 -18.51
CA LEU A 3 -5.47 0.92 -17.45
C LEU A 3 -4.09 1.25 -16.87
N ILE A 4 -3.09 1.52 -17.74
CA ILE A 4 -1.75 1.92 -17.32
C ILE A 4 -1.81 3.25 -16.56
N GLY A 5 -2.57 4.22 -17.07
CA GLY A 5 -2.77 5.51 -16.39
C GLY A 5 -3.33 5.35 -14.99
N ALA A 6 -4.36 4.53 -14.82
CA ALA A 6 -4.96 4.22 -13.52
C ALA A 6 -3.97 3.49 -12.59
N ALA A 7 -3.22 2.52 -13.11
CA ALA A 7 -2.19 1.80 -12.35
C ALA A 7 -1.08 2.75 -11.86
N MET A 8 -0.63 3.67 -12.71
CA MET A 8 0.35 4.69 -12.31
C MET A 8 -0.19 5.63 -11.24
N ALA A 9 -1.44 6.06 -11.33
CA ALA A 9 -2.07 6.87 -10.29
C ALA A 9 -2.11 6.13 -8.94
N ILE A 10 -2.48 4.84 -8.95
CA ILE A 10 -2.46 4.00 -7.75
C ILE A 10 -1.04 3.90 -7.18
N VAL A 11 0.00 3.74 -8.01
CA VAL A 11 1.40 3.70 -7.56
C VAL A 11 1.79 4.98 -6.84
N VAL A 12 1.44 6.15 -7.39
CA VAL A 12 1.71 7.45 -6.76
C VAL A 12 1.03 7.54 -5.40
N HIS A 13 -0.24 7.16 -5.30
CA HIS A 13 -0.97 7.17 -4.03
C HIS A 13 -0.41 6.16 -3.02
N SER A 14 -0.02 4.96 -3.46
CA SER A 14 0.66 3.97 -2.61
C SER A 14 1.97 4.52 -2.06
N SER A 15 2.77 5.23 -2.87
CA SER A 15 4.02 5.85 -2.41
C SER A 15 3.80 6.91 -1.33
N ASN A 16 2.73 7.70 -1.45
CA ASN A 16 2.33 8.65 -0.42
C ASN A 16 1.94 7.93 0.89
N LEU A 17 1.22 6.82 0.79
CA LEU A 17 0.85 5.98 1.95
C LEU A 17 2.06 5.32 2.61
N GLU A 18 3.04 4.85 1.83
CA GLU A 18 4.30 4.34 2.36
C GLU A 18 5.06 5.43 3.11
N THR A 19 5.13 6.64 2.55
CA THR A 19 5.79 7.80 3.19
C THR A 19 5.11 8.17 4.49
N PHE A 20 3.77 8.27 4.48
CA PHE A 20 2.97 8.51 5.67
C PHE A 20 3.21 7.44 6.74
N SER A 21 3.19 6.16 6.35
CA SER A 21 3.38 5.04 7.27
C SER A 21 4.78 5.03 7.88
N ARG A 22 5.83 5.32 7.09
CA ARG A 22 7.20 5.45 7.62
C ARG A 22 7.33 6.57 8.63
N ARG A 23 6.68 7.72 8.40
CA ARG A 23 6.62 8.80 9.38
C ARG A 23 5.93 8.34 10.66
N LEU A 24 4.79 7.66 10.54
CA LEU A 24 4.07 7.16 11.70
C LEU A 24 4.90 6.15 12.50
N LEU A 25 5.60 5.24 11.82
CA LEU A 25 6.53 4.28 12.44
C LEU A 25 7.67 5.00 13.19
N SER A 26 8.21 6.10 12.66
CA SER A 26 9.28 6.86 13.32
C SER A 26 8.87 7.58 14.60
N LEU A 27 7.56 7.82 14.77
CA LEU A 27 7.01 8.53 15.92
C LEU A 27 6.33 7.59 16.93
N ALA A 28 6.08 6.34 16.53
CA ALA A 28 5.46 5.34 17.39
C ALA A 28 6.51 4.62 18.25
N LYS A 29 6.14 4.31 19.50
CA LYS A 29 6.93 3.40 20.34
C LYS A 29 6.90 2.01 19.72
N ASN A 30 8.04 1.32 19.77
CA ASN A 30 8.16 -0.02 19.21
C ASN A 30 7.23 -0.99 19.95
N ASP A 31 6.21 -1.48 19.26
CA ASP A 31 5.23 -2.43 19.75
C ASP A 31 4.68 -3.29 18.60
N ARG A 32 3.81 -4.26 18.93
CA ARG A 32 3.21 -5.15 17.93
C ARG A 32 2.43 -4.41 16.83
N CYS A 33 1.91 -3.22 17.11
CA CYS A 33 1.17 -2.41 16.14
C CYS A 33 2.13 -1.81 15.10
N VAL A 34 3.32 -1.37 15.53
CA VAL A 34 4.43 -0.94 14.67
C VAL A 34 4.87 -2.10 13.76
N ASP A 35 5.08 -3.30 14.29
CA ASP A 35 5.44 -4.47 13.47
C ASP A 35 4.38 -4.79 12.40
N ASN A 36 3.11 -4.76 12.80
CA ASN A 36 1.99 -5.00 11.88
C ASN A 36 1.90 -3.91 10.80
N LEU A 37 2.16 -2.64 11.15
CA LEU A 37 2.17 -1.53 10.19
C LEU A 37 3.34 -1.68 9.21
N GLN A 38 4.53 -2.05 9.69
CA GLN A 38 5.69 -2.33 8.85
C GLN A 38 5.40 -3.49 7.87
N ALA A 39 4.74 -4.55 8.31
CA ALA A 39 4.30 -5.63 7.44
C ALA A 39 3.28 -5.15 6.38
N CYS A 40 2.38 -4.23 6.73
CA CYS A 40 1.46 -3.61 5.77
C CYS A 40 2.19 -2.77 4.73
N VAL A 41 3.22 -2.00 5.12
CA VAL A 41 4.06 -1.23 4.19
C VAL A 41 4.76 -2.15 3.19
N THR A 42 5.36 -3.25 3.65
CA THR A 42 6.03 -4.23 2.77
C THR A 42 5.03 -4.88 1.80
N ARG A 43 3.83 -5.22 2.27
CA ARG A 43 2.75 -5.78 1.43
C ARG A 43 2.25 -4.77 0.39
N LEU A 44 2.07 -3.50 0.78
CA LEU A 44 1.65 -2.43 -0.12
C LEU A 44 2.64 -2.26 -1.27
N SER A 45 3.93 -2.24 -0.95
CA SER A 45 5.01 -2.12 -1.93
C SER A 45 5.02 -3.30 -2.92
N THR A 46 4.86 -4.53 -2.40
CA THR A 46 4.76 -5.74 -3.22
C THR A 46 3.57 -5.68 -4.18
N CYS A 47 2.37 -5.39 -3.67
CA CYS A 47 1.16 -5.37 -4.50
C CYS A 47 1.18 -4.23 -5.54
N THR A 48 1.81 -3.10 -5.20
CA THR A 48 1.99 -1.95 -6.10
C THR A 48 2.94 -2.29 -7.25
N SER A 49 4.07 -2.97 -6.94
CA SER A 49 5.00 -3.46 -7.95
C SER A 49 4.34 -4.49 -8.87
N GLN A 50 3.57 -5.42 -8.30
CA GLN A 50 2.78 -6.39 -9.06
C GLN A 50 1.74 -5.71 -9.96
N LEU A 51 1.09 -4.65 -9.50
CA LEU A 51 0.11 -3.91 -10.30
C LEU A 51 0.75 -3.35 -11.58
N GLN A 52 1.96 -2.79 -11.49
CA GLN A 52 2.67 -2.27 -12.66
C GLN A 52 3.01 -3.37 -13.66
N ILE A 53 3.51 -4.51 -13.18
CA ILE A 53 3.85 -5.67 -14.01
C ILE A 53 2.59 -6.21 -14.70
N ILE A 54 1.52 -6.44 -13.95
CA ILE A 54 0.25 -6.97 -14.48
C ILE A 54 -0.35 -6.00 -15.50
N SER A 55 -0.38 -4.70 -15.20
CA SER A 55 -0.97 -3.69 -16.09
C SER A 55 -0.19 -3.57 -17.40
N THR A 56 1.14 -3.67 -17.35
CA THR A 56 2.00 -3.69 -18.54
C THR A 56 1.81 -4.96 -19.35
N ALA A 57 1.73 -6.12 -18.70
CA ALA A 57 1.47 -7.39 -19.39
C ALA A 57 0.11 -7.38 -20.09
N LEU A 58 -0.92 -6.85 -19.42
CA LEU A 58 -2.27 -6.75 -19.97
C LEU A 58 -2.37 -5.81 -21.17
N ASP A 59 -1.70 -4.65 -21.14
CA ASP A 59 -1.72 -3.69 -22.26
C ASP A 59 -1.04 -4.26 -23.53
N ASN A 60 -0.10 -5.21 -23.36
CA ASN A 60 0.60 -5.88 -24.46
C ASN A 60 -0.06 -7.20 -24.92
N SER A 61 -1.11 -7.66 -24.23
CA SER A 61 -1.77 -8.94 -24.50
C SER A 61 -3.14 -8.76 -25.14
N ALA A 62 -3.59 -9.75 -25.92
CA ALA A 62 -5.01 -9.84 -26.25
C ALA A 62 -5.80 -10.01 -24.95
N ARG A 63 -6.92 -9.29 -24.81
CA ARG A 63 -7.77 -9.33 -23.61
C ARG A 63 -8.04 -10.78 -23.21
N SER A 64 -7.70 -11.12 -21.97
CA SER A 64 -7.86 -12.48 -21.45
C SER A 64 -8.51 -12.44 -20.09
N TYR A 65 -9.52 -13.30 -19.90
CA TYR A 65 -10.21 -13.45 -18.62
C TYR A 65 -9.25 -13.74 -17.46
N GLN A 66 -8.23 -14.55 -17.72
CA GLN A 66 -7.21 -14.89 -16.73
C GLN A 66 -6.41 -13.66 -16.28
N GLY A 67 -6.03 -12.79 -17.21
CA GLY A 67 -5.32 -11.55 -16.90
C GLY A 67 -6.19 -10.58 -16.09
N ASP A 68 -7.46 -10.44 -16.45
CA ASP A 68 -8.43 -9.61 -15.71
C ASP A 68 -8.62 -10.13 -14.28
N HIS A 69 -8.71 -11.46 -14.11
CA HIS A 69 -8.83 -12.09 -12.79
C HIS A 69 -7.59 -11.86 -11.91
N ILE A 70 -6.38 -11.94 -12.50
CA ILE A 70 -5.12 -11.64 -11.79
C ILE A 70 -5.09 -10.17 -11.35
N LEU A 71 -5.46 -9.25 -12.24
CA LEU A 71 -5.55 -7.82 -11.93
C LEU A 71 -6.54 -7.55 -10.80
N MET A 72 -7.74 -8.12 -10.87
CA MET A 72 -8.78 -7.97 -9.85
C MET A 72 -8.30 -8.48 -8.49
N ARG A 73 -7.67 -9.66 -8.44
CA ARG A 73 -7.13 -10.22 -7.20
C ARG A 73 -6.05 -9.31 -6.59
N ASN A 74 -5.15 -8.76 -7.42
CA ASN A 74 -4.13 -7.82 -6.93
C ASN A 74 -4.74 -6.51 -6.41
N ALA A 75 -5.76 -5.99 -7.09
CA ALA A 75 -6.49 -4.80 -6.65
C ALA A 75 -7.20 -5.02 -5.29
N LEU A 76 -7.79 -6.19 -5.09
CA LEU A 76 -8.38 -6.57 -3.79
C LEU A 76 -7.33 -6.63 -2.68
N ASN A 77 -6.16 -7.21 -2.95
CA ASN A 77 -5.06 -7.26 -1.99
C ASN A 77 -4.57 -5.86 -1.60
N LEU A 78 -4.45 -4.94 -2.57
CA LEU A 78 -4.12 -3.54 -2.32
C LEU A 78 -5.14 -2.89 -1.39
N LEU A 79 -6.44 -2.99 -1.72
CA LEU A 79 -7.52 -2.40 -0.92
C LEU A 79 -7.54 -2.93 0.51
N MET A 80 -7.39 -4.25 0.69
CA MET A 80 -7.33 -4.86 2.02
C MET A 80 -6.12 -4.37 2.82
N THR A 81 -4.95 -4.29 2.17
CA THR A 81 -3.72 -3.79 2.81
C THR A 81 -3.87 -2.34 3.24
N VAL A 82 -4.42 -1.48 2.38
CA VAL A 82 -4.66 -0.07 2.68
C VAL A 82 -5.66 0.08 3.84
N ARG A 83 -6.77 -0.68 3.83
CA ARG A 83 -7.73 -0.68 4.96
C ARG A 83 -7.06 -1.08 6.29
N GLN A 84 -6.25 -2.14 6.27
CA GLN A 84 -5.55 -2.58 7.47
C GLN A 84 -4.56 -1.52 7.96
N MET A 85 -3.85 -0.87 7.05
CA MET A 85 -2.91 0.21 7.35
C MET A 85 -3.61 1.40 8.04
N PHE A 86 -4.77 1.84 7.55
CA PHE A 86 -5.53 2.92 8.20
C PHE A 86 -6.03 2.53 9.59
N SER A 87 -6.53 1.30 9.77
CA SER A 87 -6.95 0.82 11.09
C SER A 87 -5.80 0.76 12.11
N LEU A 88 -4.60 0.37 11.66
CA LEU A 88 -3.39 0.42 12.49
C LEU A 88 -2.97 1.86 12.78
N ALA A 89 -3.11 2.76 11.81
CA ALA A 89 -2.79 4.16 11.99
C ALA A 89 -3.69 4.83 13.04
N GLU A 90 -4.99 4.56 13.02
CA GLU A 90 -5.95 4.99 14.05
C GLU A 90 -5.57 4.45 15.43
N THR A 91 -5.18 3.17 15.50
CA THR A 91 -4.74 2.54 16.75
C THR A 91 -3.47 3.20 17.30
N LEU A 92 -2.49 3.51 16.45
CA LEU A 92 -1.26 4.20 16.85
C LEU A 92 -1.54 5.64 17.30
N ALA A 93 -2.45 6.33 16.62
CA ALA A 93 -2.89 7.68 17.02
C ALA A 93 -3.52 7.67 18.42
N ALA A 94 -4.37 6.68 18.72
CA ALA A 94 -5.00 6.53 20.02
C ALA A 94 -3.99 6.22 21.15
N LYS A 95 -2.88 5.54 20.83
CA LYS A 95 -1.82 5.18 21.80
C LYS A 95 -0.88 6.33 22.19
N ARG A 96 -1.13 7.55 21.71
CA ARG A 96 -0.24 8.72 21.81
C ARG A 96 1.12 8.45 21.18
N ILE A 97 1.22 8.87 19.93
CA ILE A 97 2.46 8.97 19.17
C ILE A 97 3.43 9.88 19.97
N GLN A 98 4.72 9.53 20.07
CA GLN A 98 5.69 10.38 20.74
C GLN A 98 5.89 11.67 19.94
N GLU A 99 5.91 12.82 20.62
CA GLU A 99 6.33 14.06 19.97
C GLU A 99 7.77 13.88 19.44
N PRO A 100 8.06 14.33 18.21
CA PRO A 100 9.43 14.34 17.73
C PRO A 100 10.29 15.15 18.71
N PRO A 101 11.52 14.70 19.04
CA PRO A 101 12.37 15.41 19.99
C PRO A 101 12.54 16.85 19.53
N SER A 102 12.17 17.80 20.39
CA SER A 102 12.41 19.23 20.17
C SER A 102 13.90 19.44 20.01
N SER A 103 14.29 19.85 18.81
CA SER A 103 15.66 20.27 18.50
C SER A 103 16.00 21.57 19.22
#